data_AF-A0A1Q3T4N8-F1
#
_entry.id   AF-A0A1Q3T4N8-F1
#
_cell.length_a   1.000
_cell.length_b   1.000
_cell.length_c   1.000
_cell.angle_alpha   90.00
_cell.angle_beta   90.00
_cell.angle_gamma   90.00
#
_symmetry.space_group_name_H-M   'P 1'
#
loop_
_entity.id
_entity.type
_entity.pdbx_description
1 polymer ?
#
loop_
_entity_poly.entity_id
_entity_poly.type
_entity_poly.pdbx_seq_one_letter_code
_entity_poly.pdbx_strand_id
1 'polypeptide(L)'
;MDILIVRQTVNTRETITNNIVVELKSPTIRLSKKEFDQVMTYMDVVSRQDEFNGDGYTWEFYLVGNDYDSTDYIKDLKEFASSKGYVEKSLVFSKRNYKIYVKLWSEIFNEARIRLQFVMEKLELKKDLLEVSGKTADEIKENMMKQNTAIQPQEINLPKKGKTRNP
;
A
#
# COMPACT_ATOMS: atom_id res chain seq x y z
N MET A 1 -25.81 0.58 -13.98
CA MET A 1 -25.69 -0.88 -13.96
C MET A 1 -24.73 -1.22 -12.85
N ASP A 2 -25.09 -2.18 -12.01
CA ASP A 2 -24.22 -2.66 -10.94
C ASP A 2 -23.33 -3.78 -11.50
N ILE A 3 -22.10 -3.87 -11.01
CA ILE A 3 -21.14 -4.87 -11.47
C ILE A 3 -20.71 -5.71 -10.28
N LEU A 4 -20.90 -7.01 -10.40
CA LEU A 4 -20.41 -7.99 -9.45
C LEU A 4 -19.13 -8.62 -10.00
N ILE A 5 -18.05 -8.56 -9.23
CA ILE A 5 -16.77 -9.18 -9.56
C ILE A 5 -16.49 -10.25 -8.52
N VAL A 6 -16.11 -11.44 -8.97
CA VAL A 6 -15.69 -12.53 -8.09
C VAL A 6 -14.29 -12.95 -8.46
N ARG A 7 -13.43 -13.13 -7.46
CA ARG A 7 -12.08 -13.65 -7.62
C ARG A 7 -11.82 -14.71 -6.57
N GLN A 8 -11.26 -15.83 -7.01
CA GLN A 8 -10.73 -16.86 -6.12
C GLN A 8 -9.21 -16.92 -6.26
N THR A 9 -8.51 -17.05 -5.13
CA THR A 9 -7.06 -17.26 -5.08
C THR A 9 -6.78 -18.47 -4.20
N VAL A 10 -6.14 -19.49 -4.77
CA VAL A 10 -5.79 -20.73 -4.05
C VAL A 10 -4.33 -20.66 -3.62
N ASN A 11 -4.09 -20.69 -2.31
CA ASN A 11 -2.76 -20.86 -1.73
C ASN A 11 -2.55 -22.33 -1.36
N THR A 12 -1.82 -23.05 -2.21
CA THR A 12 -1.56 -24.49 -2.04
C THR A 12 -0.64 -24.80 -0.86
N ARG A 13 0.17 -23.85 -0.40
CA ARG A 13 1.10 -24.07 0.72
C ARG A 13 0.38 -24.03 2.06
N GLU A 14 -0.54 -23.09 2.19
CA GLU A 14 -1.33 -22.90 3.42
C GLU A 14 -2.63 -23.72 3.38
N THR A 15 -2.97 -24.34 2.25
CA THR A 15 -4.25 -25.02 2.02
C THR A 15 -5.44 -24.07 2.25
N ILE A 16 -5.26 -22.81 1.85
CA ILE A 16 -6.26 -21.75 2.01
C ILE A 16 -6.74 -21.28 0.64
N THR A 17 -8.05 -21.13 0.50
CA THR A 17 -8.72 -20.53 -0.64
C THR A 17 -9.33 -19.20 -0.22
N ASN A 18 -8.83 -18.11 -0.79
CA ASN A 18 -9.33 -16.76 -0.54
C ASN A 18 -10.31 -16.37 -1.64
N ASN A 19 -11.55 -16.10 -1.25
CA ASN A 19 -12.62 -15.66 -2.15
C ASN A 19 -12.93 -14.19 -1.90
N ILE A 20 -13.00 -13.44 -2.99
CA ILE A 20 -13.31 -12.02 -2.97
C ILE A 20 -14.55 -11.79 -3.83
N VAL A 21 -15.54 -11.12 -3.26
CA VAL A 21 -16.75 -10.68 -3.95
C VAL A 21 -16.82 -9.17 -3.86
N VAL A 22 -16.91 -8.49 -5.00
CA VAL A 22 -16.94 -7.02 -5.08
C VAL A 22 -18.23 -6.58 -5.75
N GLU A 23 -19.05 -5.85 -5.01
CA GLU A 23 -20.22 -5.15 -5.52
C GLU A 23 -19.82 -3.70 -5.83
N LEU A 24 -19.77 -3.36 -7.12
CA LEU A 24 -19.49 -2.01 -7.59
C LEU A 24 -20.81 -1.28 -7.86
N LYS A 25 -21.00 -0.15 -7.18
CA LYS A 25 -22.11 0.75 -7.42
C LYS A 25 -21.76 1.83 -8.44
N SER A 26 -22.77 2.17 -9.24
CA SER A 26 -22.70 3.29 -10.18
C SER A 26 -22.20 4.56 -9.48
N PRO A 27 -21.40 5.41 -10.15
CA PRO A 27 -20.94 6.70 -9.62
C PRO A 27 -22.04 7.60 -9.06
N THR A 28 -23.27 7.43 -9.54
CA THR A 28 -24.47 8.20 -9.16
C THR A 28 -25.18 7.65 -7.92
N ILE A 29 -24.83 6.45 -7.47
CA ILE A 29 -25.45 5.79 -6.32
C ILE A 29 -24.58 6.07 -5.09
N ARG A 30 -25.21 6.64 -4.07
CA ARG A 30 -24.61 6.80 -2.75
C ARG A 30 -24.80 5.52 -1.95
N LEU A 31 -23.76 5.13 -1.23
CA LEU A 31 -23.79 3.92 -0.41
C LEU A 31 -24.63 4.18 0.83
N SER A 32 -25.72 3.43 0.97
CA SER A 32 -26.61 3.45 2.13
C SER A 32 -26.75 2.06 2.74
N LYS A 33 -27.63 1.93 3.75
CA LYS A 33 -28.02 0.63 4.30
C LYS A 33 -28.50 -0.35 3.22
N LYS A 34 -29.22 0.12 2.19
CA LYS A 34 -29.76 -0.73 1.13
C LYS A 34 -28.66 -1.50 0.39
N GLU A 35 -27.61 -0.79 -0.01
CA GLU A 35 -26.48 -1.36 -0.75
C GLU A 35 -25.63 -2.25 0.17
N PHE A 36 -25.52 -1.90 1.45
CA PHE A 36 -24.89 -2.76 2.44
C PHE A 36 -25.67 -4.08 2.66
N ASP A 37 -27.00 -4.01 2.79
CA ASP A 37 -27.87 -5.18 2.97
C ASP A 37 -27.76 -6.14 1.77
N GLN A 38 -27.55 -5.61 0.56
CA GLN A 38 -27.29 -6.44 -0.62
C GLN A 38 -26.01 -7.27 -0.48
N VAL A 39 -24.92 -6.68 0.01
CA VAL A 39 -23.66 -7.39 0.24
C VAL A 39 -23.79 -8.40 1.38
N MET A 40 -24.50 -8.05 2.46
CA MET A 40 -24.86 -8.98 3.54
C MET A 40 -25.66 -10.18 2.99
N THR A 41 -26.59 -9.95 2.06
CA THR A 41 -27.36 -11.02 1.43
C THR A 41 -26.45 -11.99 0.67
N TYR A 42 -25.43 -11.49 -0.04
CA TYR A 42 -24.46 -12.37 -0.71
C TYR A 42 -23.67 -13.22 0.26
N MET A 43 -23.18 -12.61 1.35
CA MET A 43 -22.50 -13.34 2.43
C MET A 43 -23.41 -14.41 3.02
N ASP A 44 -24.67 -14.08 3.31
CA ASP A 44 -25.65 -15.01 3.87
C ASP A 44 -25.92 -16.19 2.93
N VAL A 45 -26.05 -15.95 1.62
CA VAL A 45 -26.23 -17.01 0.61
C VAL A 45 -25.02 -17.94 0.60
N VAL A 46 -23.80 -17.41 0.51
CA VAL A 46 -22.56 -18.20 0.51
C VAL A 46 -22.42 -19.00 1.80
N SER A 47 -22.72 -18.39 2.95
CA SER A 47 -22.61 -19.05 4.26
C SER A 47 -23.57 -20.22 4.45
N ARG A 48 -24.60 -20.37 3.60
CA ARG A 48 -25.55 -21.49 3.62
C ARG A 48 -25.16 -22.63 2.67
N GLN A 49 -24.12 -22.46 1.86
CA GLN A 49 -23.63 -23.49 0.95
C GLN A 49 -22.47 -24.24 1.61
N ASP A 50 -22.69 -25.49 2.01
CA ASP A 50 -21.70 -26.27 2.76
C ASP A 50 -20.39 -26.48 1.98
N GLU A 51 -20.47 -26.49 0.64
CA GLU A 51 -19.33 -26.64 -0.27
C GLU A 51 -18.32 -25.49 -0.16
N PHE A 52 -18.73 -24.32 0.35
CA PHE A 52 -17.91 -23.10 0.42
C PHE A 52 -17.47 -22.72 1.86
N ASN A 53 -17.79 -23.58 2.84
CA ASN A 53 -17.72 -23.27 4.28
C ASN A 53 -16.64 -24.03 5.07
N GLY A 54 -15.79 -24.83 4.41
CA GLY A 54 -14.71 -25.54 5.10
C GLY A 54 -13.67 -24.62 5.75
N ASP A 55 -12.90 -25.15 6.70
CA ASP A 55 -11.89 -24.39 7.48
C ASP A 55 -10.78 -23.75 6.62
N GLY A 56 -10.60 -24.21 5.38
CA GLY A 56 -9.65 -23.66 4.41
C GLY A 56 -10.19 -22.51 3.55
N TYR A 57 -11.42 -22.02 3.77
CA TYR A 57 -12.00 -20.95 2.94
C TYR A 57 -12.06 -19.64 3.70
N THR A 58 -11.61 -18.56 3.08
CA THR A 58 -11.85 -17.19 3.54
C THR A 58 -12.68 -16.43 2.51
N TRP A 59 -13.49 -15.50 3.01
CA TRP A 59 -14.43 -14.73 2.21
C TRP A 59 -14.35 -13.25 2.57
N GLU A 60 -14.04 -12.43 1.57
CA GLU A 60 -14.00 -10.98 1.68
C GLU A 60 -15.02 -10.37 0.72
N PHE A 61 -15.96 -9.62 1.27
CA PHE A 61 -16.97 -8.91 0.50
C PHE A 61 -16.63 -7.42 0.50
N TYR A 62 -16.68 -6.80 -0.67
CA TYR A 62 -16.40 -5.39 -0.85
C TYR A 62 -17.62 -4.69 -1.43
N LEU A 63 -18.10 -3.67 -0.75
CA LEU A 63 -19.00 -2.68 -1.32
C LEU A 63 -18.17 -1.46 -1.74
N VAL A 64 -18.21 -1.09 -3.02
CA VAL A 64 -17.46 0.06 -3.54
C VAL A 64 -18.37 1.06 -4.21
N GLY A 65 -18.21 2.33 -3.86
CA GLY A 65 -18.96 3.45 -4.43
C GLY A 65 -18.19 4.76 -4.39
N ASN A 66 -18.87 5.87 -4.71
CA ASN A 66 -18.23 7.18 -4.74
C ASN A 66 -18.41 7.98 -3.46
N ASP A 67 -19.54 7.83 -2.79
CA ASP A 67 -19.89 8.63 -1.62
C ASP A 67 -20.90 7.88 -0.74
N TYR A 68 -21.03 8.31 0.51
CA TYR A 68 -22.03 7.80 1.45
C TYR A 68 -23.32 8.61 1.34
N ASP A 69 -24.43 8.02 1.76
CA ASP A 69 -25.66 8.75 1.96
C ASP A 69 -25.59 9.68 3.19
N SER A 70 -26.66 10.45 3.40
CA SER A 70 -26.74 11.39 4.52
C SER A 70 -27.20 10.75 5.84
N THR A 71 -27.38 9.42 5.88
CA THR A 71 -27.87 8.73 7.08
C THR A 71 -26.75 8.33 8.04
N ASP A 72 -25.49 8.47 7.61
CA ASP A 72 -24.28 8.07 8.32
C ASP A 72 -24.21 6.59 8.74
N TYR A 73 -25.17 5.77 8.33
CA TYR A 73 -25.26 4.34 8.67
C TYR A 73 -23.95 3.57 8.45
N ILE A 74 -23.32 3.75 7.30
CA ILE A 74 -22.07 3.06 6.97
C ILE A 74 -20.90 3.60 7.79
N LYS A 75 -20.90 4.90 8.13
CA LYS A 75 -19.86 5.50 8.96
C LYS A 75 -19.96 4.96 10.39
N ASP A 76 -21.18 4.86 10.93
CA ASP A 76 -21.44 4.29 12.24
C ASP A 76 -20.97 2.84 12.32
N LEU A 77 -21.20 2.04 11.27
CA LEU A 77 -20.69 0.67 11.18
C LEU A 77 -19.15 0.62 11.22
N LYS A 78 -18.47 1.52 10.50
CA LYS A 78 -17.00 1.61 10.51
C LYS A 78 -16.45 2.00 11.88
N GLU A 79 -17.09 2.96 12.54
CA GLU A 79 -16.72 3.37 13.90
C GLU A 79 -16.93 2.23 14.89
N PHE A 80 -18.08 1.55 14.82
CA PHE A 80 -18.36 0.38 15.65
C PHE A 80 -17.33 -0.73 15.44
N ALA A 81 -16.99 -1.06 14.19
CA ALA A 81 -15.95 -2.05 13.89
C ALA A 81 -14.59 -1.64 14.47
N SER A 82 -14.23 -0.36 14.33
CA SER A 82 -12.98 0.18 14.89
C SER A 82 -12.96 0.08 16.43
N SER A 83 -14.10 0.34 17.09
CA SER A 83 -14.26 0.21 18.55
C SER A 83 -14.08 -1.22 19.07
N LYS A 84 -14.33 -2.23 18.22
CA LYS A 84 -14.10 -3.64 18.51
C LYS A 84 -12.63 -4.05 18.43
N GLY A 85 -11.73 -3.11 18.12
CA GLY A 85 -10.29 -3.35 18.04
C GLY A 85 -9.83 -3.90 16.69
N TYR A 86 -10.67 -3.85 15.65
CA TYR A 86 -10.23 -4.20 14.31
C TYR A 86 -9.29 -3.12 13.76
N VAL A 87 -8.07 -3.52 13.41
CA VAL A 87 -7.03 -2.62 12.86
C VAL A 87 -7.22 -2.37 11.36
N GLU A 88 -8.06 -3.18 10.71
CA GLU A 88 -8.24 -3.16 9.27
C GLU A 88 -9.09 -1.97 8.82
N LYS A 89 -8.50 -1.11 7.99
CA LYS A 89 -9.19 0.05 7.42
C LYS A 89 -10.38 -0.40 6.57
N SER A 90 -11.47 0.36 6.67
CA SER A 90 -12.70 0.17 5.89
C SER A 90 -13.49 -1.11 6.21
N LEU A 91 -13.08 -1.89 7.22
CA LEU A 91 -13.83 -3.03 7.70
C LEU A 91 -15.08 -2.55 8.45
N VAL A 92 -16.23 -3.15 8.13
CA VAL A 92 -17.51 -2.85 8.80
C VAL A 92 -18.09 -4.07 9.51
N PHE A 93 -17.72 -5.26 9.08
CA PHE A 93 -18.23 -6.51 9.64
C PHE A 93 -17.16 -7.59 9.56
N SER A 94 -17.02 -8.37 10.63
CA SER A 94 -16.12 -9.52 10.69
C SER A 94 -16.72 -10.62 11.56
N LYS A 95 -16.83 -11.83 10.99
CA LYS A 95 -17.35 -13.01 11.67
C LYS A 95 -16.69 -14.26 11.12
N ARG A 96 -15.95 -14.99 11.95
CA ARG A 96 -15.21 -16.21 11.56
C ARG A 96 -14.31 -15.93 10.35
N ASN A 97 -14.54 -16.61 9.24
CA ASN A 97 -13.83 -16.51 7.96
C ASN A 97 -14.46 -15.51 6.98
N TYR A 98 -15.48 -14.76 7.42
CA TYR A 98 -16.21 -13.78 6.63
C TYR A 98 -15.89 -12.35 7.06
N LYS A 99 -15.57 -11.50 6.08
CA LYS A 99 -15.34 -10.07 6.29
C LYS A 99 -16.09 -9.24 5.25
N ILE A 100 -16.59 -8.09 5.66
CA ILE A 100 -17.19 -7.10 4.76
C ILE A 100 -16.46 -5.77 4.93
N TYR A 101 -16.05 -5.22 3.80
CA TYR A 101 -15.41 -3.92 3.68
C TYR A 101 -16.30 -3.00 2.86
N VAL A 102 -16.35 -1.73 3.26
CA VAL A 102 -17.00 -0.68 2.46
C VAL A 102 -15.96 0.38 2.13
N LYS A 103 -15.71 0.59 0.83
CA LYS A 103 -14.69 1.52 0.35
C LYS A 103 -15.26 2.53 -0.64
N LEU A 104 -14.73 3.74 -0.59
CA LEU A 104 -14.90 4.71 -1.66
C LEU A 104 -13.82 4.52 -2.72
N TRP A 105 -14.14 4.86 -3.96
CA TRP A 105 -13.15 4.94 -5.03
C TRP A 105 -11.99 5.88 -4.67
N SER A 106 -12.27 7.00 -4.00
CA SER A 106 -11.24 7.91 -3.50
C SER A 106 -10.27 7.24 -2.52
N GLU A 107 -10.77 6.38 -1.62
CA GLU A 107 -9.94 5.59 -0.71
C GLU A 107 -9.07 4.60 -1.46
N ILE A 108 -9.66 3.86 -2.42
CA ILE A 108 -8.96 2.86 -3.23
C ILE A 108 -7.83 3.50 -4.04
N PHE A 109 -8.12 4.58 -4.76
CA PHE A 109 -7.10 5.27 -5.57
C PHE A 109 -6.00 5.85 -4.71
N ASN A 110 -6.33 6.41 -3.54
CA ASN A 110 -5.32 6.92 -2.63
C ASN A 110 -4.42 5.81 -2.08
N GLU A 111 -5.00 4.68 -1.66
CA GLU A 111 -4.23 3.51 -1.21
C GLU A 111 -3.33 2.93 -2.31
N ALA A 112 -3.86 2.81 -3.53
CA ALA A 112 -3.12 2.33 -4.69
C ALA A 112 -1.94 3.27 -5.01
N ARG A 113 -2.18 4.58 -5.01
CA ARG A 113 -1.15 5.60 -5.24
C ARG A 113 -0.03 5.53 -4.21
N ILE A 114 -0.38 5.46 -2.91
CA ILE A 114 0.60 5.36 -1.82
C ILE A 114 1.45 4.09 -1.97
N ARG A 115 0.80 2.95 -2.26
CA ARG A 115 1.49 1.67 -2.45
C ARG A 115 2.42 1.70 -3.66
N LEU A 116 1.96 2.27 -4.77
CA LEU A 116 2.76 2.39 -5.99
C LEU A 116 3.98 3.29 -5.75
N GLN A 117 3.78 4.44 -5.10
CA GLN A 117 4.87 5.36 -4.76
C GLN A 117 5.94 4.67 -3.91
N PHE A 118 5.54 3.96 -2.87
CA PHE A 118 6.46 3.19 -2.02
C PHE A 118 7.28 2.15 -2.80
N VAL A 119 6.66 1.48 -3.78
CA VAL A 119 7.36 0.52 -4.64
C VAL A 119 8.34 1.23 -5.56
N MET A 120 7.94 2.36 -6.16
CA MET A 120 8.81 3.17 -7.03
C MET A 120 10.04 3.68 -6.28
N GLU A 121 9.87 4.26 -5.09
CA GLU A 121 10.97 4.74 -4.24
C GLU A 121 11.98 3.61 -3.96
N LYS A 122 11.50 2.39 -3.66
CA LYS A 122 12.38 1.24 -3.44
C LYS A 122 13.09 0.75 -4.71
N LEU A 123 12.47 0.89 -5.88
CA LEU A 123 13.08 0.53 -7.15
C LEU A 123 14.19 1.52 -7.53
N GLU A 124 13.94 2.81 -7.33
CA GLU A 124 14.94 3.88 -7.54
C GLU A 124 16.13 3.70 -6.60
N LEU A 125 15.90 3.49 -5.30
CA LEU A 125 16.97 3.19 -4.34
C LEU A 125 17.82 1.98 -4.78
N LYS A 126 17.19 0.92 -5.30
CA LYS A 126 17.92 -0.25 -5.80
C LYS A 126 18.72 0.05 -7.06
N LYS A 127 18.18 0.87 -7.97
CA LYS A 127 18.90 1.31 -9.16
C LYS A 127 20.14 2.11 -8.79
N ASP A 128 20.02 3.07 -7.88
CA ASP A 128 21.14 3.89 -7.42
C ASP A 128 22.23 3.03 -6.76
N LEU A 129 21.84 2.05 -5.93
CA LEU A 129 22.78 1.08 -5.35
C LEU A 129 23.51 0.26 -6.42
N LEU A 130 22.81 -0.18 -7.47
CA LEU A 130 23.42 -0.92 -8.57
C LEU A 130 24.39 -0.04 -9.37
N GLU A 131 24.02 1.22 -9.66
CA GLU A 131 24.89 2.18 -10.33
C GLU A 131 26.15 2.51 -9.53
N VAL A 132 26.07 2.54 -8.20
CA VAL A 132 27.25 2.70 -7.33
C VAL A 132 28.09 1.43 -7.32
N SER A 133 27.49 0.25 -7.26
CA SER A 133 28.22 -1.04 -7.23
C SER A 133 28.93 -1.37 -8.55
N GLY A 134 28.43 -0.86 -9.68
CA GLY A 134 29.04 -1.02 -10.99
C GLY A 134 30.17 -0.03 -11.27
N LYS A 135 30.39 0.97 -10.39
CA LYS A 135 31.47 1.94 -10.51
C LYS A 135 32.73 1.43 -9.80
N THR A 136 33.88 1.66 -10.41
CA THR A 136 35.18 1.34 -9.80
C THR A 136 35.43 2.25 -8.60
N ALA A 137 36.26 1.80 -7.64
CA ALA A 137 36.56 2.58 -6.43
C ALA A 137 37.09 3.99 -6.73
N ASP A 138 37.71 4.19 -7.88
CA ASP A 138 38.24 5.50 -8.32
C ASP A 138 37.13 6.43 -8.84
N GLU A 139 36.11 5.93 -9.53
CA GLU A 139 34.95 6.72 -9.96
C GLU A 139 34.07 7.17 -8.78
N ILE A 140 34.00 6.36 -7.72
CA ILE A 140 33.30 6.70 -6.48
C ILE A 140 34.03 7.84 -5.76
N LYS A 141 35.37 7.78 -5.66
CA LYS A 141 36.20 8.86 -5.09
C LYS A 141 36.05 10.15 -5.88
N GLU A 142 36.03 10.07 -7.20
CA GLU A 142 35.92 11.25 -8.07
C GLU A 142 34.56 11.95 -7.92
N ASN A 143 33.46 11.18 -7.80
CA ASN A 143 32.13 11.74 -7.54
C ASN A 143 32.00 12.33 -6.12
N MET A 144 32.57 11.67 -5.10
CA MET A 144 32.62 12.24 -3.74
C MET A 144 33.46 13.53 -3.68
N MET A 145 34.57 13.61 -4.43
CA MET A 145 35.37 14.83 -4.53
C MET A 145 34.67 15.97 -5.27
N LYS A 146 33.86 15.67 -6.30
CA LYS A 146 33.09 16.68 -7.05
C LYS A 146 31.91 17.27 -6.26
N GLN A 147 31.31 16.49 -5.35
CA GLN A 147 30.20 16.96 -4.51
C GLN A 147 30.64 17.64 -3.20
N ASN A 148 31.93 17.57 -2.86
CA ASN A 148 32.44 18.14 -1.62
C ASN A 148 33.08 19.51 -1.85
N THR A 149 32.53 20.55 -1.23
CA THR A 149 32.96 21.95 -1.42
C THR A 149 34.27 22.31 -0.70
N ALA A 150 34.84 21.40 0.08
CA ALA A 150 36.09 21.57 0.82
C ALA A 150 37.29 21.05 0.02
N ILE A 151 37.70 21.76 -1.03
CA ILE A 151 38.95 21.48 -1.73
C ILE A 151 40.09 22.20 -0.98
N GLN A 152 41.04 21.43 -0.43
CA GLN A 152 42.24 22.00 0.20
C GLN A 152 43.09 22.73 -0.85
N PRO A 153 43.42 24.02 -0.68
CA PRO A 153 44.27 24.75 -1.62
C PRO A 153 45.65 24.09 -1.74
N GLN A 154 46.27 24.18 -2.93
CA GLN A 154 47.63 23.69 -3.11
C GLN A 154 48.61 24.42 -2.17
N GLU A 155 49.44 23.65 -1.47
CA GLU A 155 50.45 24.20 -0.57
C GLU A 155 51.49 25.03 -1.33
N ILE A 156 51.65 26.28 -0.90
CA ILE A 156 52.66 27.19 -1.43
C ILE A 156 54.01 26.82 -0.78
N ASN A 157 54.92 26.24 -1.57
CA ASN A 157 56.30 26.02 -1.12
C ASN A 157 57.06 27.34 -1.09
N LEU A 158 57.29 27.89 0.11
CA LEU A 158 58.12 29.08 0.29
C LEU A 158 59.59 28.75 0.00
N PRO A 159 60.30 29.57 -0.79
CA PRO A 159 61.71 29.36 -1.05
C PRO A 159 62.52 29.48 0.25
N LYS A 160 63.36 28.48 0.53
CA LYS A 160 64.23 28.48 1.70
C LYS A 160 65.18 29.68 1.61
N LYS A 161 65.04 30.62 2.55
CA LYS A 161 65.91 31.79 2.68
C LYS A 161 67.33 31.29 2.92
N GLY A 162 68.20 31.42 1.92
CA GLY A 162 69.62 31.10 2.03
C GLY A 162 70.25 31.95 3.13
N LYS A 163 70.90 31.30 4.10
CA LYS A 163 71.76 32.00 5.06
C LYS A 163 73.00 32.49 4.32
N THR A 164 73.00 33.73 3.87
CA THR A 164 74.25 34.43 3.57
C THR A 164 74.92 34.80 4.89
N ARG A 165 75.86 33.95 5.34
CA ARG A 165 76.95 34.40 6.20
C ARG A 165 77.95 35.11 5.30
N ASN A 166 78.28 36.35 5.62
CA ASN A 166 79.49 37.00 5.11
C ASN A 166 80.31 37.51 6.30
N PRO A 167 81.64 37.56 6.15
CA PRO A 167 82.63 37.58 7.22
C PRO A 167 82.64 38.85 8.07
#